data_AF-A0A2G2QH67-F1
#
_entry.id   AF-A0A2G2QH67-F1
#
_cell.length_a   1.000
_cell.length_b   1.000
_cell.length_c   1.000
_cell.angle_alpha   90.00
_cell.angle_beta   90.00
_cell.angle_gamma   90.00
#
_symmetry.space_group_name_H-M   'P 1'
#
loop_
_entity.id
_entity.type
_entity.pdbx_description
1 polymer ?
#
loop_
_entity_poly.entity_id
_entity_poly.type
_entity_poly.pdbx_seq_one_letter_code
_entity_poly.pdbx_strand_id
1 'polypeptide(L)'
;MPTGNDYSFTTISALYDVVSLIIKDINKNISYGLPYKKDEVSLNRPSDNDLDKYFKLVMRYFNGIKKYFPEFKSYCESDDYKKLGEKLRHGTGGHILFRPQGLLMISKVITKLTEKYTLDKSIRLISKAPLLYEDEAYSMLLWNNISNTVVKSKEALVKDIMLDNLGVFPVGKKLDLLKRYKKTFNDKSKIPNII
;
A
#
# COMPACT_ATOMS: atom_id res chain seq x y z
N MET A 1 8.03 -6.31 -14.61
CA MET A 1 6.78 -6.50 -15.39
C MET A 1 7.14 -6.26 -16.84
N PRO A 2 6.71 -7.08 -17.80
CA PRO A 2 6.95 -6.84 -19.21
C PRO A 2 6.44 -5.47 -19.65
N THR A 3 7.16 -4.80 -20.54
CA THR A 3 6.75 -3.54 -21.16
C THR A 3 5.46 -3.80 -21.95
N GLY A 4 4.34 -3.20 -21.54
CA GLY A 4 3.01 -3.41 -22.17
C GLY A 4 2.00 -4.19 -21.33
N ASN A 5 2.35 -4.66 -20.12
CA ASN A 5 1.35 -5.22 -19.20
C ASN A 5 0.76 -4.11 -18.31
N ASP A 6 -0.45 -3.71 -18.69
CA ASP A 6 -1.29 -2.70 -18.07
C ASP A 6 -2.58 -3.28 -17.45
N TYR A 7 -2.82 -4.58 -17.58
CA TYR A 7 -4.02 -5.22 -17.04
C TYR A 7 -3.80 -6.05 -15.77
N SER A 8 -2.56 -6.45 -15.48
CA SER A 8 -2.28 -7.30 -14.31
C SER A 8 -2.25 -6.46 -13.04
N PHE A 9 -2.89 -6.97 -11.98
CA PHE A 9 -2.94 -6.32 -10.67
C PHE A 9 -1.57 -5.88 -10.15
N THR A 10 -0.59 -6.80 -10.17
CA THR A 10 0.77 -6.53 -9.71
C THR A 10 1.76 -7.54 -10.31
N THR A 11 3.05 -7.39 -10.00
CA THR A 11 4.07 -8.38 -10.37
C THR A 11 4.17 -9.46 -9.30
N ILE A 12 4.61 -10.65 -9.70
CA ILE A 12 4.88 -11.73 -8.74
C ILE A 12 5.87 -11.29 -7.66
N SER A 13 6.94 -10.57 -8.01
CA SER A 13 7.93 -10.07 -7.04
C SER A 13 7.32 -9.12 -6.01
N ALA A 14 6.45 -8.21 -6.44
CA ALA A 14 5.79 -7.29 -5.51
C ALA A 14 4.74 -7.99 -4.65
N LEU A 15 4.11 -9.05 -5.16
CA LEU A 15 3.27 -9.92 -4.33
C LEU A 15 4.10 -10.59 -3.24
N TYR A 16 5.30 -11.12 -3.55
CA TYR A 16 6.21 -11.69 -2.55
C TYR A 16 6.66 -10.65 -1.52
N ASP A 17 6.97 -9.42 -1.93
CA ASP A 17 7.34 -8.34 -1.01
C ASP A 17 6.20 -8.02 -0.03
N VAL A 18 4.97 -7.94 -0.54
CA VAL A 18 3.76 -7.68 0.27
C VAL A 18 3.47 -8.83 1.22
N VAL A 19 3.52 -10.08 0.75
CA VAL A 19 3.33 -11.27 1.57
C VAL A 19 4.38 -11.31 2.68
N SER A 20 5.65 -11.02 2.36
CA SER A 20 6.73 -10.95 3.33
C SER A 20 6.49 -9.87 4.38
N LEU A 21 6.01 -8.69 3.98
CA LEU A 21 5.64 -7.60 4.87
C LEU A 21 4.49 -8.00 5.83
N ILE A 22 3.44 -8.65 5.30
CA ILE A 22 2.30 -9.12 6.10
C ILE A 22 2.78 -10.12 7.15
N ILE A 23 3.53 -11.14 6.73
CA ILE A 23 3.99 -12.21 7.60
C ILE A 23 4.98 -11.70 8.65
N LYS A 24 5.84 -10.74 8.31
CA LYS A 24 6.84 -10.21 9.24
C LYS A 24 6.24 -9.21 10.22
N ASP A 25 5.62 -8.16 9.70
CA ASP A 25 5.31 -6.97 10.48
C ASP A 25 3.87 -6.97 10.98
N ILE A 26 2.90 -7.40 10.17
CA ILE A 26 1.49 -7.46 10.61
C ILE A 26 1.29 -8.57 11.63
N ASN A 27 1.83 -9.77 11.39
CA ASN A 27 1.82 -10.87 12.37
C ASN A 27 2.33 -10.42 13.74
N LYS A 28 3.45 -9.68 13.76
CA LYS A 28 4.05 -9.12 14.97
C LYS A 28 3.10 -8.13 15.65
N ASN A 29 2.53 -7.19 14.90
CA ASN A 29 1.72 -6.11 15.46
C ASN A 29 0.39 -6.60 16.04
N ILE A 30 -0.24 -7.59 15.42
CA ILE A 30 -1.55 -8.12 15.87
C ILE A 30 -1.42 -9.33 16.80
N SER A 31 -0.20 -9.67 17.22
CA SER A 31 0.11 -10.83 18.06
C SER A 31 -0.57 -12.10 17.57
N TYR A 32 -0.53 -12.37 16.26
CA TYR A 32 -1.17 -13.56 15.67
C TYR A 32 -0.49 -14.87 16.11
N GLY A 33 0.60 -14.77 16.88
CA GLY A 33 1.24 -15.89 17.55
C GLY A 33 2.10 -16.75 16.64
N LEU A 34 2.47 -16.27 15.44
CA LEU A 34 3.30 -17.04 14.53
C LEU A 34 4.78 -16.79 14.80
N PRO A 35 5.59 -17.85 14.99
CA PRO A 35 7.04 -17.71 15.11
C PRO A 35 7.60 -17.27 13.76
N TYR A 36 7.73 -15.95 13.56
CA TYR A 36 8.40 -15.42 12.39
C TYR A 36 9.84 -15.02 12.73
N LYS A 37 10.78 -15.86 12.34
CA LYS A 37 12.19 -15.49 12.18
C LYS A 37 12.50 -15.56 10.71
N LYS A 38 12.80 -14.40 10.12
CA LYS A 38 13.06 -14.23 8.68
C LYS A 38 14.03 -15.29 8.16
N ASP A 39 15.12 -15.51 8.88
CA ASP A 39 16.20 -16.42 8.47
C ASP A 39 15.79 -17.90 8.59
N GLU A 40 14.98 -18.28 9.58
CA GLU A 40 14.49 -19.66 9.72
C GLU A 40 13.44 -20.02 8.66
N VAL A 41 12.53 -19.09 8.34
CA VAL A 41 11.46 -19.33 7.35
C VAL A 41 11.97 -19.29 5.92
N SER A 42 13.03 -18.52 5.63
CA SER A 42 13.65 -18.49 4.30
C SER A 42 14.61 -19.66 4.04
N LEU A 43 15.19 -20.25 5.09
CA LEU A 43 16.18 -21.32 4.97
C LEU A 43 15.56 -22.71 5.19
N ASN A 44 14.52 -22.80 6.02
CA ASN A 44 13.82 -24.06 6.32
C ASN A 44 12.33 -23.92 6.01
N ARG A 45 11.76 -24.92 5.33
CA ARG A 45 10.32 -24.99 5.13
C ARG A 45 9.61 -25.09 6.51
N PRO A 46 8.70 -24.17 6.85
CA PRO A 46 7.90 -24.27 8.08
C PRO A 46 7.02 -25.53 8.09
N SER A 47 6.54 -25.90 9.28
CA SER A 47 5.54 -26.96 9.40
C SER A 47 4.28 -26.64 8.60
N ASP A 48 3.55 -27.65 8.13
CA ASP A 48 2.29 -27.43 7.39
C ASP A 48 1.26 -26.66 8.23
N ASN A 49 1.26 -26.86 9.55
CA ASN A 49 0.45 -26.07 10.49
C ASN A 49 0.81 -24.59 10.48
N ASP A 50 2.09 -24.23 10.42
CA ASP A 50 2.50 -22.83 10.38
C ASP A 50 2.29 -22.22 8.99
N LEU A 51 2.47 -22.99 7.91
CA LEU A 51 2.11 -22.60 6.55
C LEU A 51 0.62 -22.25 6.44
N ASP A 52 -0.26 -23.08 6.98
CA ASP A 52 -1.70 -22.82 7.02
C ASP A 52 -2.03 -21.53 7.77
N LYS A 53 -1.38 -21.26 8.90
CA LYS A 53 -1.58 -20.00 9.64
C LYS A 53 -1.10 -18.78 8.85
N TYR A 54 0.07 -18.85 8.19
CA TYR A 54 0.56 -17.78 7.32
C TYR A 54 -0.41 -17.53 6.16
N PHE A 55 -0.86 -18.60 5.51
CA PHE A 55 -1.85 -18.54 4.45
C PHE A 55 -3.14 -17.86 4.94
N LYS A 56 -3.69 -18.26 6.09
CA LYS A 56 -4.88 -17.64 6.69
C LYS A 56 -4.69 -16.15 6.97
N LEU A 57 -3.52 -15.72 7.46
CA LEU A 57 -3.22 -14.31 7.70
C LEU A 57 -3.18 -13.51 6.38
N VAL A 58 -2.48 -14.02 5.37
CA VAL A 58 -2.39 -13.39 4.04
C VAL A 58 -3.76 -13.32 3.37
N MET A 59 -4.55 -14.39 3.45
CA MET A 59 -5.92 -14.41 2.94
C MET A 59 -6.81 -13.42 3.69
N ARG A 60 -6.70 -13.31 5.02
CA ARG A 60 -7.42 -12.31 5.80
C ARG A 60 -7.07 -10.89 5.34
N TYR A 61 -5.81 -10.62 5.03
CA TYR A 61 -5.38 -9.34 4.48
C TYR A 61 -6.04 -9.05 3.13
N PHE A 62 -5.90 -9.94 2.14
CA PHE A 62 -6.45 -9.71 0.80
C PHE A 62 -7.98 -9.72 0.76
N ASN A 63 -8.63 -10.52 1.61
CA ASN A 63 -10.08 -10.46 1.80
C ASN A 63 -10.51 -9.11 2.40
N GLY A 64 -9.71 -8.53 3.30
CA GLY A 64 -9.91 -7.17 3.79
C GLY A 64 -9.78 -6.13 2.68
N ILE A 65 -8.76 -6.25 1.82
CA ILE A 65 -8.61 -5.38 0.65
C ILE A 65 -9.84 -5.52 -0.26
N LYS A 66 -10.25 -6.74 -0.59
CA LYS A 66 -11.47 -7.02 -1.37
C LYS A 66 -12.73 -6.44 -0.74
N LYS A 67 -12.84 -6.45 0.59
CA LYS A 67 -14.01 -5.91 1.30
C LYS A 67 -14.11 -4.38 1.21
N TYR A 68 -12.99 -3.67 1.27
CA TYR A 68 -12.97 -2.20 1.42
C TYR A 68 -12.53 -1.42 0.19
N PHE A 69 -11.99 -2.09 -0.85
CA PHE A 69 -11.57 -1.47 -2.10
C PHE A 69 -12.45 -1.99 -3.26
N PRO A 70 -13.53 -1.26 -3.62
CA PRO A 70 -14.50 -1.69 -4.64
C PRO A 70 -13.87 -2.03 -5.99
N GLU A 71 -12.84 -1.31 -6.41
CA GLU A 71 -12.10 -1.51 -7.65
C GLU A 71 -11.36 -2.85 -7.65
N PHE A 72 -10.72 -3.18 -6.52
CA PHE A 72 -10.06 -4.48 -6.34
C PHE A 72 -11.09 -5.62 -6.31
N LYS A 73 -12.22 -5.42 -5.63
CA LYS A 73 -13.32 -6.40 -5.64
C LYS A 73 -13.82 -6.66 -7.05
N SER A 74 -14.14 -5.60 -7.78
CA SER A 74 -14.65 -5.67 -9.15
C SER A 74 -13.66 -6.36 -10.08
N TYR A 75 -12.36 -6.13 -9.89
CA TYR A 75 -11.31 -6.82 -10.64
C TYR A 75 -11.26 -8.33 -10.36
N CYS A 76 -11.35 -8.72 -9.08
CA CYS A 76 -11.35 -10.14 -8.72
C CYS A 76 -12.62 -10.89 -9.14
N GLU A 77 -13.74 -10.19 -9.34
CA GLU A 77 -15.05 -10.79 -9.66
C GLU A 77 -15.44 -10.62 -11.14
N SER A 78 -14.63 -9.93 -11.94
CA SER A 78 -14.90 -9.69 -13.36
C SER A 78 -14.46 -10.87 -14.23
N ASP A 79 -15.34 -11.33 -15.11
CA ASP A 79 -14.99 -12.26 -16.19
C ASP A 79 -14.04 -11.61 -17.22
N ASP A 80 -14.12 -10.28 -17.37
CA ASP A 80 -13.22 -9.46 -18.18
C ASP A 80 -12.28 -8.63 -17.30
N TYR A 81 -11.46 -9.32 -16.50
CA TYR A 81 -10.48 -8.68 -15.62
C TYR A 81 -9.44 -7.90 -16.42
N LYS A 82 -9.18 -8.25 -17.69
CA LYS A 82 -8.17 -7.58 -18.51
C LYS A 82 -8.58 -6.13 -18.79
N LYS A 83 -9.78 -5.94 -19.32
CA LYS A 83 -10.33 -4.62 -19.62
C LYS A 83 -10.48 -3.76 -18.37
N LEU A 84 -10.86 -4.36 -17.23
CA LEU A 84 -10.91 -3.59 -15.99
C LEU A 84 -9.51 -3.25 -15.48
N GLY A 85 -8.55 -4.15 -15.62
CA GLY A 85 -7.14 -3.91 -15.31
C GLY A 85 -6.58 -2.69 -16.06
N GLU A 86 -6.78 -2.64 -17.39
CA GLU A 86 -6.36 -1.51 -18.25
C GLU A 86 -6.97 -0.18 -17.79
N LYS A 87 -8.24 -0.19 -17.36
CA LYS A 87 -8.90 0.99 -16.79
C LYS A 87 -8.33 1.40 -15.44
N LEU A 88 -7.92 0.45 -14.61
CA LEU A 88 -7.37 0.70 -13.28
C LEU A 88 -5.86 0.94 -13.31
N ARG A 89 -5.19 0.71 -14.43
CA ARG A 89 -3.75 0.89 -14.63
C ARG A 89 -3.50 1.29 -16.08
N HIS A 90 -3.28 2.58 -16.31
CA HIS A 90 -3.00 3.12 -17.65
C HIS A 90 -1.83 4.08 -17.65
N GLY A 91 -1.33 4.43 -18.84
CA GLY A 91 -0.16 5.30 -19.01
C GLY A 91 -0.28 6.68 -18.34
N THR A 92 -1.50 7.18 -18.18
CA THR A 92 -1.81 8.51 -17.61
C THR A 92 -2.25 8.49 -16.15
N GLY A 93 -2.20 7.34 -15.45
CA GLY A 93 -2.61 7.27 -14.04
C GLY A 93 -3.12 5.89 -13.61
N GLY A 94 -4.23 5.90 -12.89
CA GLY A 94 -4.96 4.73 -12.42
C GLY A 94 -4.91 4.55 -10.90
N HIS A 95 -5.45 3.43 -10.46
CA HIS A 95 -5.60 3.12 -9.05
C HIS A 95 -4.27 2.66 -8.42
N ILE A 96 -3.93 3.23 -7.26
CA ILE A 96 -2.66 3.04 -6.56
C ILE A 96 -2.36 1.55 -6.31
N LEU A 97 -3.36 0.77 -5.88
CA LEU A 97 -3.20 -0.68 -5.65
C LEU A 97 -2.80 -1.48 -6.90
N PHE A 98 -3.13 -1.01 -8.10
CA PHE A 98 -2.85 -1.73 -9.36
C PHE A 98 -1.45 -1.44 -9.90
N ARG A 99 -0.59 -0.84 -9.08
CA ARG A 99 0.83 -0.73 -9.35
C ARG A 99 1.65 -1.40 -8.25
N PRO A 100 2.71 -2.17 -8.61
CA PRO A 100 3.60 -2.80 -7.63
C PRO A 100 4.03 -1.89 -6.48
N GLN A 101 4.43 -0.65 -6.79
CA GLN A 101 4.89 0.32 -5.81
C GLN A 101 3.76 0.86 -4.95
N GLY A 102 2.61 1.16 -5.55
CA GLY A 102 1.44 1.64 -4.81
C GLY A 102 0.88 0.57 -3.87
N LEU A 103 0.79 -0.68 -4.33
CA LEU A 103 0.42 -1.82 -3.48
C LEU A 103 1.37 -1.96 -2.28
N LEU A 104 2.67 -1.91 -2.51
CA LEU A 104 3.67 -2.01 -1.44
C LEU A 104 3.58 -0.82 -0.46
N MET A 105 3.40 0.40 -0.97
CA MET A 105 3.21 1.60 -0.15
C MET A 105 1.96 1.50 0.74
N ILE A 106 0.80 1.16 0.16
CA ILE A 106 -0.45 0.98 0.92
C ILE A 106 -0.28 -0.12 1.96
N SER A 107 0.38 -1.22 1.61
CA SER A 107 0.66 -2.30 2.56
C SER A 107 1.53 -1.83 3.72
N LYS A 108 2.56 -1.00 3.48
CA LYS A 108 3.37 -0.38 4.55
C LYS A 108 2.55 0.56 5.45
N VAL A 109 1.61 1.32 4.88
CA VAL A 109 0.70 2.17 5.67
C VAL A 109 -0.21 1.32 6.54
N ILE A 110 -0.82 0.27 5.99
CA ILE A 110 -1.66 -0.69 6.75
C ILE A 110 -0.85 -1.31 7.89
N THR A 111 0.37 -1.78 7.61
CA THR A 111 1.27 -2.31 8.64
C THR A 111 1.46 -1.30 9.76
N LYS A 112 1.73 -0.03 9.45
CA LYS A 112 1.91 0.99 10.49
C LYS A 112 0.62 1.26 11.28
N LEU A 113 -0.53 1.25 10.63
CA LEU A 113 -1.83 1.37 11.30
C LEU A 113 -2.11 0.19 12.25
N THR A 114 -1.65 -1.03 11.91
CA THR A 114 -1.85 -2.21 12.76
C THR A 114 -1.13 -2.16 14.11
N GLU A 115 -0.18 -1.24 14.29
CA GLU A 115 0.41 -0.98 15.62
C GLU A 115 -0.61 -0.38 16.60
N LYS A 116 -1.68 0.25 16.11
CA LYS A 116 -2.71 0.92 16.92
C LYS A 116 -4.12 0.35 16.73
N TYR A 117 -4.38 -0.27 15.59
CA TYR A 117 -5.71 -0.72 15.18
C TYR A 117 -5.69 -2.18 14.74
N THR A 118 -6.86 -2.82 14.72
CA THR A 118 -7.01 -4.16 14.13
C THR A 118 -6.75 -4.12 12.62
N LEU A 119 -6.36 -5.25 12.02
CA LEU A 119 -6.13 -5.35 10.59
C LEU A 119 -7.33 -4.85 9.75
N ASP A 120 -8.55 -5.27 10.09
CA ASP A 120 -9.77 -4.84 9.39
C ASP A 120 -9.98 -3.32 9.48
N LYS A 121 -9.79 -2.73 10.68
CA LYS A 121 -9.90 -1.27 10.88
C LYS A 121 -8.80 -0.52 10.13
N SER A 122 -7.57 -1.01 10.13
CA SER A 122 -6.45 -0.43 9.39
C SER A 122 -6.73 -0.36 7.90
N ILE A 123 -7.22 -1.46 7.32
CA ILE A 123 -7.58 -1.53 5.89
C ILE A 123 -8.74 -0.58 5.58
N ARG A 124 -9.79 -0.56 6.42
CA ARG A 124 -10.94 0.35 6.27
C ARG A 124 -10.55 1.84 6.38
N LEU A 125 -9.56 2.17 7.20
CA LEU A 125 -9.11 3.56 7.36
C LEU A 125 -8.40 4.04 6.10
N ILE A 126 -7.46 3.26 5.57
CA ILE A 126 -6.71 3.67 4.37
C ILE A 126 -7.57 3.65 3.10
N SER A 127 -8.64 2.84 3.05
CA SER A 127 -9.56 2.82 1.90
C SER A 127 -10.36 4.12 1.71
N LYS A 128 -10.26 5.06 2.65
CA LYS A 128 -10.88 6.39 2.57
C LYS A 128 -9.97 7.45 1.94
N ALA A 129 -8.69 7.17 1.79
CA ALA A 129 -7.78 8.08 1.09
C ALA A 129 -8.18 8.15 -0.39
N PRO A 130 -7.82 9.22 -1.12
CA PRO A 130 -7.76 9.21 -2.56
C PRO A 130 -6.82 8.09 -3.01
N LEU A 131 -7.28 7.26 -3.94
CA LEU A 131 -6.54 6.07 -4.38
C LEU A 131 -6.19 6.12 -5.86
N LEU A 132 -6.37 7.27 -6.51
CA LEU A 132 -5.98 7.50 -7.89
C LEU A 132 -4.65 8.26 -7.92
N TYR A 133 -3.72 7.85 -8.78
CA TYR A 133 -2.41 8.52 -8.90
C TYR A 133 -2.55 9.98 -9.33
N GLU A 134 -3.47 10.23 -10.26
CA GLU A 134 -3.77 11.51 -10.88
C GLU A 134 -4.59 12.45 -9.99
N ASP A 135 -4.96 12.02 -8.79
CA ASP A 135 -5.63 12.89 -7.83
C ASP A 135 -4.72 14.10 -7.49
N GLU A 136 -5.32 15.28 -7.38
CA GLU A 136 -4.61 16.52 -7.07
C GLU A 136 -3.84 16.41 -5.74
N ALA A 137 -4.37 15.63 -4.79
CA ALA A 137 -3.72 15.27 -3.53
C ALA A 137 -2.30 14.72 -3.71
N TYR A 138 -2.04 14.04 -4.83
CA TYR A 138 -0.75 13.42 -5.15
C TYR A 138 0.03 14.11 -6.25
N SER A 139 -0.46 15.26 -6.73
CA SER A 139 0.22 16.04 -7.76
C SER A 139 1.64 16.40 -7.32
N MET A 140 2.60 16.03 -8.17
CA MET A 140 4.05 16.14 -7.97
C MET A 140 4.59 15.38 -6.74
N LEU A 141 3.77 14.57 -6.07
CA LEU A 141 4.10 13.71 -4.93
C LEU A 141 4.26 12.24 -5.36
N LEU A 142 3.18 11.61 -5.84
CA LEU A 142 3.24 10.27 -6.45
C LEU A 142 3.15 10.33 -7.96
N TRP A 143 2.61 11.42 -8.51
CA TRP A 143 2.34 11.58 -9.92
C TRP A 143 2.89 12.90 -10.43
N ASN A 144 3.75 12.86 -11.45
CA ASN A 144 4.17 14.03 -12.18
C ASN A 144 3.14 14.28 -13.28
N ASN A 145 2.29 15.29 -13.09
CA ASN A 145 1.22 15.66 -14.02
C ASN A 145 1.75 16.37 -15.29
N ILE A 146 3.00 16.85 -15.31
CA ILE A 146 3.64 17.43 -16.49
C ILE A 146 4.10 16.33 -17.44
N SER A 147 4.81 15.33 -16.91
CA SER A 147 5.34 14.22 -17.71
C SER A 147 4.45 12.98 -17.75
N ASN A 148 3.34 12.96 -17.01
CA ASN A 148 2.46 11.81 -16.81
C ASN A 148 3.21 10.55 -16.34
N THR A 149 3.99 10.67 -15.25
CA THR A 149 4.78 9.56 -14.72
C THR A 149 4.74 9.44 -13.20
N VAL A 150 5.00 8.24 -12.68
CA VAL A 150 5.08 7.97 -11.23
C VAL A 150 6.37 8.55 -10.65
N VAL A 151 6.26 9.30 -9.54
CA VAL A 151 7.40 9.87 -8.80
C VAL A 151 7.81 8.94 -7.67
N LYS A 152 8.85 8.13 -7.91
CA LYS A 152 9.34 7.13 -6.94
C LYS A 152 10.09 7.73 -5.75
N SER A 153 10.83 8.81 -5.99
CA SER A 153 11.73 9.42 -5.00
C SER A 153 11.03 9.98 -3.77
N LYS A 154 9.70 10.17 -3.83
CA LYS A 154 8.89 10.79 -2.77
C LYS A 154 7.95 9.81 -2.06
N GLU A 155 8.01 8.50 -2.36
CA GLU A 155 7.14 7.48 -1.75
C GLU A 155 7.15 7.55 -0.21
N ALA A 156 8.33 7.69 0.39
CA ALA A 156 8.48 7.78 1.84
C ALA A 156 7.77 9.01 2.43
N LEU A 157 7.85 10.16 1.74
CA LEU A 157 7.17 11.39 2.13
C LEU A 157 5.65 11.20 2.04
N VAL A 158 5.14 10.61 0.95
CA VAL A 158 3.70 10.40 0.76
C VAL A 158 3.12 9.46 1.81
N LYS A 159 3.81 8.36 2.09
CA LYS A 159 3.44 7.44 3.17
C LYS A 159 3.34 8.17 4.52
N ASP A 160 4.29 9.05 4.82
CA ASP A 160 4.26 9.81 6.08
C ASP A 160 3.11 10.85 6.11
N ILE A 161 2.79 11.48 4.98
CA ILE A 161 1.62 12.37 4.85
C ILE A 161 0.32 11.59 5.08
N MET A 162 0.15 10.42 4.45
CA MET A 162 -1.01 9.55 4.67
C MET A 162 -1.17 9.20 6.14
N LEU A 163 -0.06 8.86 6.82
CA LEU A 163 -0.08 8.55 8.25
C LEU A 163 -0.44 9.77 9.12
N ASP A 164 -0.05 10.99 8.72
CA ASP A 164 -0.40 12.22 9.45
C ASP A 164 -1.88 12.52 9.31
N ASN A 165 -2.45 12.40 8.10
CA ASN A 165 -3.89 12.61 7.89
C ASN A 165 -4.74 11.52 8.58
N LEU A 166 -4.23 10.30 8.73
CA LEU A 166 -4.87 9.25 9.55
C LEU A 166 -4.67 9.41 11.07
N GLY A 167 -3.96 10.45 11.52
CA GLY A 167 -3.71 10.71 12.95
C GLY A 167 -2.80 9.69 13.63
N VAL A 168 -2.02 8.91 12.88
CA VAL A 168 -1.11 7.88 13.42
C VAL A 168 0.35 8.23 13.27
N PHE A 169 0.69 9.30 12.56
CA PHE A 169 2.06 9.79 12.46
C PHE A 169 2.61 10.23 13.83
N PRO A 170 3.89 9.97 14.14
CA PRO A 170 4.46 10.36 15.43
C PRO A 170 4.44 11.88 15.64
N VAL A 171 3.81 12.33 16.73
CA VAL A 171 3.64 13.75 17.06
C VAL A 171 4.98 14.50 17.05
N GLY A 172 6.03 13.91 17.65
CA GLY A 172 7.37 14.49 17.70
C GLY A 172 8.09 14.62 16.35
N LYS A 173 7.55 14.03 15.27
CA LYS A 173 8.13 14.10 13.93
C LYS A 173 7.39 15.05 12.98
N LYS A 174 6.29 15.68 13.41
CA LYS A 174 5.45 16.50 12.52
C LYS A 174 6.18 17.72 11.94
N LEU A 175 7.05 18.36 12.72
CA LEU A 175 7.88 19.46 12.25
C LEU A 175 8.90 19.01 11.19
N ASP A 176 9.48 17.82 11.35
CA ASP A 176 10.36 17.23 10.33
C ASP A 176 9.61 16.92 9.03
N LEU A 177 8.41 16.32 9.14
CA LEU A 177 7.55 16.07 7.98
C LEU A 177 7.25 17.35 7.21
N LEU A 178 6.89 18.44 7.91
CA LEU A 178 6.65 19.74 7.30
C LEU A 178 7.92 20.30 6.63
N LYS A 179 9.09 20.17 7.26
CA LYS A 179 10.37 20.61 6.66
C LYS A 179 10.68 19.85 5.37
N ARG A 180 10.54 18.52 5.38
CA ARG A 180 10.74 17.67 4.18
C ARG A 180 9.76 18.02 3.07
N TYR A 181 8.49 18.28 3.41
CA TYR A 181 7.49 18.73 2.46
C TYR A 181 7.85 20.09 1.84
N LYS A 182 8.13 21.11 2.66
CA LYS A 182 8.49 22.45 2.20
C LYS A 182 9.73 22.46 1.29
N LYS A 183 10.77 21.70 1.66
CA LYS A 183 11.98 21.53 0.85
C LYS A 183 11.67 20.94 -0.54
N THR A 184 10.65 20.09 -0.63
CA THR A 184 10.28 19.40 -1.87
C THR A 184 9.47 20.29 -2.82
N PHE A 185 8.71 21.27 -2.30
CA PHE A 185 7.75 22.06 -3.09
C PHE A 185 7.98 23.57 -3.05
N ASN A 186 9.12 24.01 -2.53
CA ASN A 186 9.55 25.42 -2.48
C ASN A 186 8.44 26.36 -1.95
N ASP A 187 8.02 26.08 -0.71
CA ASP A 187 7.11 26.89 0.12
C ASP A 187 5.59 26.74 -0.12
N LYS A 188 5.09 25.50 -0.03
CA LYS A 188 3.70 25.27 0.36
C LYS A 188 3.58 25.38 1.89
N SER A 189 2.72 26.28 2.37
CA SER A 189 2.63 26.65 3.80
C SER A 189 2.16 25.52 4.72
N LYS A 190 1.47 24.51 4.18
CA LYS A 190 0.85 23.41 4.95
C LYS A 190 0.99 22.06 4.22
N ILE A 191 1.09 20.99 5.00
CA ILE A 191 0.98 19.61 4.49
C ILE A 191 -0.45 19.43 3.95
N PRO A 192 -0.64 18.85 2.75
CA PRO A 192 -1.97 18.64 2.20
C PRO A 192 -2.79 17.69 3.08
N ASN A 193 -4.10 17.91 3.13
CA ASN A 193 -5.00 16.88 3.63
C ASN A 193 -5.36 15.98 2.46
N ILE A 194 -4.84 14.75 2.48
CA ILE A 194 -5.06 13.74 1.44
C ILE A 194 -5.99 12.63 1.93
N ILE A 195 -6.85 12.87 2.92
CA ILE A 195 -7.88 11.93 3.43
C ILE A 195 -9.13 12.70 3.87
#